data_AF-A0A7W9L4Q4-F1
#
_entry.id   AF-A0A7W9L4Q4-F1
#
_cell.length_a   1.000
_cell.length_b   1.000
_cell.length_c   1.000
_cell.angle_alpha   90.00
_cell.angle_beta   90.00
_cell.angle_gamma   90.00
#
_symmetry.space_group_name_H-M   'P 1'
#
loop_
_entity.id
_entity.type
_entity.pdbx_description
1 polymer ?
#
loop_
_entity_poly.entity_id
_entity_poly.type
_entity_poly.pdbx_seq_one_letter_code
_entity_poly.pdbx_strand_id
1 'polypeptide(L)'
;MTAGWIGTGKVRAREDGDAVEIVIDGLTTQAKYYKPLVYEFMRKEWRGARPSWGDHVVEIRMEHVGEPPWMDLDNLAKALLDSIKGYLFHDDAQVARLLVERREGEKERILIRSYPRKD
;
A
#
# COMPACT_ATOMS: atom_id res chain seq x y z
N MET A 1 -1.84 -20.53 2.44
CA MET A 1 -0.48 -20.65 1.85
C MET A 1 0.02 -19.23 1.70
N THR A 2 1.15 -18.86 2.29
CA THR A 2 1.78 -17.56 2.00
C THR A 2 2.46 -17.65 0.65
N ALA A 3 2.00 -16.86 -0.32
CA ALA A 3 2.73 -16.69 -1.58
C ALA A 3 4.05 -15.95 -1.30
N GLY A 4 5.09 -16.29 -2.06
CA GLY A 4 6.35 -15.55 -2.01
C GLY A 4 6.19 -14.09 -2.45
N TRP A 5 7.20 -13.26 -2.18
CA TRP A 5 7.22 -11.88 -2.66
C TRP A 5 7.28 -11.82 -4.18
N ILE A 6 6.39 -11.05 -4.80
CA ILE A 6 6.46 -10.61 -6.19
C ILE A 6 6.99 -9.18 -6.17
N GLY A 7 8.07 -8.86 -6.89
CA GLY A 7 8.68 -7.54 -6.82
C GLY A 7 9.39 -7.10 -8.08
N THR A 8 9.39 -5.79 -8.33
CA THR A 8 10.24 -5.15 -9.35
C THR A 8 10.65 -3.76 -8.87
N GLY A 9 11.90 -3.37 -9.14
CA GLY A 9 12.45 -2.09 -8.72
C GLY A 9 12.29 -1.86 -7.21
N LYS A 10 11.52 -0.83 -6.85
CA LYS A 10 11.28 -0.43 -5.45
C LYS A 10 10.02 -1.06 -4.82
N VAL A 11 9.18 -1.72 -5.61
CA VAL A 11 7.88 -2.21 -5.13
C VAL A 11 7.90 -3.73 -5.08
N ARG A 12 7.42 -4.27 -3.97
CA ARG A 12 7.13 -5.70 -3.83
C ARG A 12 5.84 -5.91 -3.07
N ALA A 13 5.14 -6.98 -3.40
CA ALA A 13 3.91 -7.37 -2.73
C ALA A 13 3.87 -8.87 -2.47
N ARG A 14 3.08 -9.28 -1.48
CA ARG A 14 2.76 -10.69 -1.22
C ARG A 14 1.35 -10.83 -0.67
N GLU A 15 0.83 -12.03 -0.76
CA GLU A 15 -0.36 -12.43 -0.01
C GLU A 15 0.06 -12.93 1.38
N ASP A 16 -0.62 -12.44 2.40
CA ASP A 16 -0.46 -12.84 3.79
C ASP A 16 -1.83 -13.13 4.42
N GLY A 17 -2.27 -14.39 4.30
CA GLY A 17 -3.63 -14.78 4.67
C GLY A 17 -4.66 -14.19 3.71
N ASP A 18 -5.58 -13.39 4.23
CA ASP A 18 -6.55 -12.60 3.46
C ASP A 18 -6.06 -11.17 3.14
N ALA A 19 -4.87 -10.82 3.63
CA ALA A 19 -4.26 -9.54 3.36
C ALA A 19 -3.35 -9.58 2.14
N VAL A 20 -3.26 -8.44 1.45
CA VAL A 20 -2.15 -8.14 0.56
C VAL A 20 -1.25 -7.11 1.25
N GLU A 21 0.03 -7.45 1.35
CA GLU A 21 1.06 -6.54 1.82
C GLU A 21 1.85 -5.99 0.63
N ILE A 22 2.05 -4.67 0.59
CA ILE A 22 2.89 -3.99 -0.39
C ILE A 22 3.97 -3.22 0.37
N VAL A 23 5.21 -3.35 -0.08
CA VAL A 23 6.36 -2.60 0.45
C VAL A 23 6.96 -1.79 -0.69
N ILE A 24 7.20 -0.51 -0.41
CA ILE A 24 7.89 0.43 -1.30
C ILE A 24 9.18 0.85 -0.60
N ASP A 25 10.33 0.46 -1.12
CA ASP A 25 11.62 0.78 -0.52
C ASP A 25 12.07 2.22 -0.89
N GLY A 26 12.51 2.96 0.13
CA GLY A 26 12.91 4.36 0.04
C GLY A 26 11.75 5.35 0.18
N LEU A 27 12.08 6.57 0.59
CA LEU A 27 11.14 7.67 0.71
C LEU A 27 11.44 8.80 -0.28
N THR A 28 10.40 9.55 -0.60
CA THR A 28 10.44 10.84 -1.25
C THR A 28 9.33 11.72 -0.67
N THR A 29 9.57 13.02 -0.62
CA THR A 29 8.58 14.02 -0.18
C THR A 29 7.46 14.24 -1.21
N GLN A 30 7.62 13.74 -2.43
CA GLN A 30 6.65 13.92 -3.51
C GLN A 30 5.58 12.81 -3.48
N ALA A 31 4.47 13.01 -2.76
CA ALA A 31 3.37 12.04 -2.69
C ALA A 31 2.87 11.54 -4.08
N LYS A 32 2.83 12.44 -5.07
CA LYS A 32 2.44 12.13 -6.45
C LYS A 32 3.32 11.09 -7.15
N TYR A 33 4.55 10.87 -6.68
CA TYR A 33 5.48 9.88 -7.23
C TYR A 33 4.97 8.45 -7.02
N TYR A 34 4.30 8.18 -5.90
CA TYR A 34 3.93 6.82 -5.52
C TYR A 34 2.78 6.26 -6.35
N LYS A 35 1.82 7.11 -6.77
CA LYS A 35 0.67 6.67 -7.57
C LYS A 35 1.07 5.93 -8.85
N PRO A 36 1.84 6.50 -9.79
CA PRO A 36 2.23 5.79 -11.00
C PRO A 36 3.15 4.59 -10.72
N LEU A 37 4.00 4.67 -9.69
CA LEU A 37 4.91 3.60 -9.30
C LEU A 37 4.15 2.33 -8.88
N VAL A 38 3.21 2.48 -7.94
CA VAL A 38 2.40 1.36 -7.44
C VAL A 38 1.39 0.90 -8.49
N TYR A 39 0.76 1.83 -9.21
CA TYR A 39 -0.20 1.49 -10.26
C TYR A 39 0.42 0.62 -11.35
N GLU A 40 1.62 0.99 -11.84
CA GLU A 40 2.30 0.19 -12.87
C GLU A 40 2.72 -1.19 -12.33
N PHE A 41 3.16 -1.28 -11.07
CA PHE A 41 3.41 -2.58 -10.42
C PHE A 41 2.14 -3.44 -10.38
N MET A 42 1.03 -2.89 -9.88
CA MET A 42 -0.24 -3.63 -9.79
C MET A 42 -0.73 -4.07 -11.17
N ARG A 43 -0.57 -3.21 -12.19
CA ARG A 43 -0.99 -3.51 -13.56
C ARG A 43 -0.13 -4.57 -14.24
N LYS A 44 1.19 -4.46 -14.12
CA LYS A 44 2.13 -5.25 -14.93
C LYS A 44 2.66 -6.48 -14.22
N GLU A 45 2.86 -6.42 -12.91
CA GLU A 45 3.57 -7.47 -12.17
C GLU A 45 2.67 -8.25 -11.23
N TRP A 46 1.70 -7.61 -10.60
CA TRP A 46 0.84 -8.30 -9.64
C TRP A 46 -0.02 -9.37 -10.32
N ARG A 47 0.05 -10.60 -9.80
CA ARG A 47 -0.71 -11.77 -10.27
C ARG A 47 -1.39 -12.55 -9.13
N GLY A 48 -1.35 -12.02 -7.91
CA GLY A 48 -2.00 -12.61 -6.75
C GLY A 48 -3.48 -12.26 -6.69
N ALA A 49 -3.96 -12.00 -5.48
CA ALA A 49 -5.35 -11.69 -5.18
C ALA A 49 -5.97 -10.69 -6.17
N ARG A 50 -7.21 -11.02 -6.56
CA ARG A 50 -8.09 -10.16 -7.35
C ARG A 50 -8.90 -9.25 -6.42
N PRO A 51 -9.44 -8.12 -6.93
CA PRO A 51 -10.30 -7.27 -6.13
C PRO A 51 -11.51 -8.05 -5.61
N SER A 52 -11.95 -7.71 -4.40
CA SER A 52 -13.09 -8.34 -3.74
C SER A 52 -14.13 -7.31 -3.29
N TRP A 53 -15.39 -7.74 -3.23
CA TRP A 53 -16.52 -6.97 -2.70
C TRP A 53 -16.53 -6.94 -1.17
N GLY A 54 -17.32 -6.03 -0.60
CA GLY A 54 -17.46 -5.83 0.85
C GLY A 54 -16.53 -4.75 1.40
N ASP A 55 -16.59 -4.54 2.71
CA ASP A 55 -15.76 -3.55 3.40
C ASP A 55 -14.30 -4.01 3.49
N HIS A 56 -13.38 -3.06 3.40
CA HIS A 56 -11.93 -3.26 3.50
C HIS A 56 -11.32 -2.37 4.58
N VAL A 57 -10.24 -2.87 5.15
CA VAL A 57 -9.32 -2.09 5.97
C VAL A 57 -8.04 -1.87 5.17
N VAL A 58 -7.58 -0.62 5.14
CA VAL A 58 -6.29 -0.25 4.56
C VAL A 58 -5.43 0.41 5.63
N GLU A 59 -4.24 -0.13 5.82
CA GLU A 59 -3.23 0.41 6.72
C GLU A 59 -2.02 0.87 5.89
N ILE A 60 -1.63 2.13 6.06
CA ILE A 60 -0.48 2.73 5.41
C ILE A 60 0.48 3.21 6.49
N ARG A 61 1.65 2.60 6.52
CA ARG A 61 2.73 3.01 7.41
C ARG A 61 3.87 3.58 6.59
N MET A 62 4.24 4.81 6.91
CA MET A 62 5.44 5.44 6.40
C MET A 62 6.54 5.32 7.46
N GLU A 63 7.54 4.49 7.19
CA GLU A 63 8.69 4.29 8.06
C GLU A 63 9.84 5.21 7.65
N HIS A 64 10.37 5.99 8.61
CA HIS A 64 11.54 6.86 8.43
C HIS A 64 12.66 6.48 9.40
N VAL A 65 13.88 6.90 9.07
CA VAL A 65 15.06 6.77 9.93
C VAL A 65 15.44 8.15 10.44
N GLY A 66 15.53 8.34 11.76
CA GLY A 66 15.81 9.65 12.35
C GLY A 66 14.66 10.64 12.16
N GLU A 67 14.94 11.88 11.77
CA GLU A 67 13.92 12.92 11.60
C GLU A 67 12.96 12.60 10.43
N PRO A 68 11.63 12.65 10.65
CA PRO A 68 10.68 12.36 9.59
C PRO A 68 10.72 13.44 8.50
N PRO A 69 10.69 13.06 7.20
CA PRO A 69 10.54 14.02 6.12
C PRO A 69 9.22 14.80 6.23
N TRP A 70 9.27 16.07 5.85
CA TRP A 70 8.08 16.90 5.72
C TRP A 70 7.27 16.45 4.49
N MET A 71 6.32 15.56 4.73
CA MET A 71 5.45 14.97 3.71
C MET A 71 4.01 14.91 4.22
N ASP A 72 3.07 15.32 3.40
CA ASP A 72 1.65 15.22 3.72
C ASP A 72 1.17 13.76 3.61
N LEU A 73 0.71 13.21 4.74
CA LEU A 73 0.22 11.84 4.83
C LEU A 73 -1.12 11.65 4.12
N ASP A 74 -1.97 12.67 4.08
CA ASP A 74 -3.26 12.58 3.39
C ASP A 74 -3.03 12.46 1.87
N ASN A 75 -2.18 13.33 1.32
CA ASN A 75 -1.78 13.26 -0.08
C ASN A 75 -1.09 11.94 -0.43
N LEU A 76 -0.24 11.41 0.48
CA LEU A 76 0.35 10.09 0.30
C LEU A 76 -0.71 9.00 0.26
N ALA A 77 -1.60 8.98 1.26
CA ALA A 77 -2.65 7.97 1.37
C ALA A 77 -3.58 7.99 0.16
N LYS A 78 -4.01 9.18 -0.28
CA LYS A 78 -4.82 9.36 -1.48
C LYS A 78 -4.13 8.78 -2.72
N ALA A 79 -2.85 9.07 -2.92
CA ALA A 79 -2.08 8.57 -4.05
C ALA A 79 -1.96 7.03 -4.05
N LEU A 80 -1.77 6.43 -2.87
CA LEU A 80 -1.63 4.99 -2.70
C LEU A 80 -2.98 4.27 -2.86
N LEU A 81 -4.06 4.76 -2.25
CA LEU A 81 -5.40 4.21 -2.41
C LEU A 81 -5.83 4.17 -3.87
N ASP A 82 -5.64 5.29 -4.58
CA ASP A 82 -5.92 5.37 -6.02
C ASP A 82 -5.14 4.34 -6.84
N SER A 83 -3.93 3.99 -6.43
CA SER A 83 -3.05 3.08 -7.16
C SER A 83 -3.40 1.60 -6.97
N ILE A 84 -4.04 1.25 -5.84
CA ILE A 84 -4.42 -0.13 -5.49
C ILE A 84 -5.91 -0.41 -5.73
N LYS A 85 -6.73 0.64 -5.89
CA LYS A 85 -8.11 0.56 -6.36
C LYS A 85 -8.18 -0.15 -7.72
N GLY A 86 -9.20 -0.99 -7.88
CA GLY A 86 -9.39 -1.87 -9.03
C GLY A 86 -8.54 -3.14 -8.98
N TYR A 87 -7.58 -3.23 -8.05
CA TYR A 87 -6.74 -4.41 -7.88
C TYR A 87 -6.97 -5.14 -6.56
N LEU A 88 -7.18 -4.42 -5.44
CA LEU A 88 -7.43 -5.03 -4.12
C LEU A 88 -8.90 -4.92 -3.70
N PHE A 89 -9.56 -3.85 -4.11
CA PHE A 89 -10.99 -3.57 -3.96
C PHE A 89 -11.48 -2.84 -5.21
N HIS A 90 -12.80 -2.83 -5.46
CA HIS A 90 -13.38 -2.23 -6.67
C HIS A 90 -13.53 -0.71 -6.57
N ASP A 91 -13.89 -0.18 -5.40
CA ASP A 91 -14.20 1.23 -5.20
C ASP A 91 -13.67 1.77 -3.86
N ASP A 92 -13.37 3.07 -3.78
CA ASP A 92 -12.89 3.72 -2.55
C ASP A 92 -13.95 3.68 -1.44
N ALA A 93 -15.24 3.64 -1.81
CA ALA A 93 -16.35 3.49 -0.86
C ALA A 93 -16.29 2.18 -0.06
N GLN A 94 -15.53 1.17 -0.53
CA GLN A 94 -15.30 -0.06 0.20
C GLN A 94 -14.29 0.10 1.34
N VAL A 95 -13.49 1.16 1.37
CA VAL A 95 -12.50 1.37 2.44
C VAL A 95 -13.22 1.90 3.69
N ALA A 96 -13.68 0.99 4.54
CA ALA A 96 -14.44 1.31 5.75
C ALA A 96 -13.54 1.70 6.93
N ARG A 97 -12.24 1.39 6.87
CA ARG A 97 -11.23 1.85 7.83
C ARG A 97 -9.92 2.15 7.12
N LEU A 98 -9.41 3.34 7.34
CA LEU A 98 -8.10 3.78 6.86
C LEU A 98 -7.24 4.20 8.06
N LEU A 99 -6.07 3.58 8.21
CA LEU A 99 -5.03 4.03 9.13
C LEU A 99 -3.85 4.54 8.32
N VAL A 100 -3.40 5.76 8.60
CA VAL A 100 -2.20 6.34 7.98
C VAL A 100 -1.33 6.87 9.11
N GLU A 101 -0.12 6.35 9.23
CA GLU A 101 0.78 6.71 10.31
C GLU A 101 2.22 6.90 9.83
N ARG A 102 2.93 7.81 10.52
CA ARG A 102 4.39 7.86 10.51
C ARG A 102 4.90 7.02 11.66
N ARG A 103 5.95 6.26 11.40
CA ARG A 103 6.63 5.47 12.42
C ARG A 103 8.12 5.53 12.20
N GLU A 104 8.89 5.63 13.27
CA GLU A 104 10.33 5.37 13.15
C GLU A 104 10.56 3.87 12.88
N GLY A 105 11.44 3.57 11.95
CA GLY A 105 11.78 2.20 11.56
C GLY A 105 13.26 2.05 11.23
N GLU A 106 13.66 0.83 10.91
CA GLU A 106 15.06 0.52 10.57
C GLU A 106 15.46 1.01 9.16
N LYS A 107 14.46 1.29 8.31
CA LYS A 107 14.63 1.66 6.91
C LYS A 107 13.57 2.66 6.49
N GLU A 108 13.94 3.53 5.57
CA GLU A 108 13.01 4.39 4.85
C GLU A 108 12.16 3.55 3.89
N ARG A 109 10.85 3.46 4.15
CA ARG A 109 9.93 2.71 3.29
C ARG A 109 8.47 3.07 3.55
N ILE A 110 7.61 2.62 2.66
CA ILE A 110 6.16 2.61 2.87
C ILE A 110 5.68 1.17 2.90
N LEU A 111 4.83 0.85 3.87
CA LEU A 111 4.11 -0.41 3.96
C LEU A 111 2.63 -0.14 3.78
N ILE A 112 1.98 -0.95 2.96
CA ILE A 112 0.55 -0.95 2.76
C ILE A 112 0.06 -2.35 3.10
N ARG A 113 -0.97 -2.44 3.93
CA ARG A 113 -1.70 -3.69 4.18
C ARG A 113 -3.16 -3.45 3.86
N SER A 114 -3.74 -4.26 2.98
CA SER A 114 -5.14 -4.18 2.58
C SER A 114 -5.78 -5.54 2.78
N TYR A 115 -6.93 -5.59 3.46
CA TYR A 115 -7.62 -6.85 3.74
C TYR A 115 -9.13 -6.62 3.93
N PRO A 116 -9.96 -7.64 3.65
CA PRO A 116 -11.39 -7.57 3.93
C PRO A 116 -11.64 -7.32 5.42
N ARG A 117 -12.55 -6.39 5.72
CA ARG A 117 -13.04 -6.18 7.08
C ARG A 117 -13.91 -7.38 7.45
N LYS A 118 -13.58 -8.02 8.57
CA LYS A 118 -14.44 -8.99 9.23
C LYS A 118 -15.06 -8.29 10.44
N ASP A 119 -16.38 -8.31 10.50
CA ASP A 119 -17.13 -7.85 11.67
C ASP A 119 -17.00 -8.83 12.85
#